data_AF-A0A6N2KDS4-F1
#
_entry.id   AF-A0A6N2KDS4-F1
#
_cell.length_a   1.000
_cell.length_b   1.000
_cell.length_c   1.000
_cell.angle_alpha   90.00
_cell.angle_beta   90.00
_cell.angle_gamma   90.00
#
_symmetry.space_group_name_H-M   'P 1'
#
loop_
_entity.id
_entity.type
_entity.pdbx_description
1 polymer ?
#
loop_
_entity_poly.entity_id
_entity_poly.type
_entity_poly.pdbx_seq_one_letter_code
_entity_poly.pdbx_strand_id
1 'polypeptide(L)'
;MAPRSGRGKSNKAKAERKRKEEKSVPPTAVDVTVITPYESQLVLKGISTDMILDVKRLLAANVDTCHLTNYSLSHEVKGHRLHDRVEIVSLKPCLLKIIEEDYTEESQAVAHVRRLLDIVACTTRFSTKSRRPSPSTSQPKRSNSSRSPRTSTPATPLSDDAASDTTSVSAAMSESMDMEAIHPTPKLSEFYDFFSFSHLSPPILDLRRCSEVKDGEESLRPGDYFEFQVKICNGKLIKVVASVKGFYTVGKQFSQSHSVVDLLQNLSRAFANSIISSVIFLMDFVRIHGLFLHLLRTLHQTFHPCL
;
A
#
# COMPACT_ATOMS: atom_id res chain seq x y z
N MET A 1 -68.06 -32.31 -45.82
CA MET A 1 -68.09 -31.24 -46.85
C MET A 1 -68.03 -29.87 -46.14
N ALA A 2 -67.76 -28.78 -46.86
CA ALA A 2 -67.23 -27.54 -46.26
C ALA A 2 -68.16 -26.87 -45.21
N PRO A 3 -67.66 -26.53 -44.01
CA PRO A 3 -68.37 -25.67 -43.05
C PRO A 3 -68.23 -24.18 -43.46
N ARG A 4 -69.30 -23.40 -43.27
CA ARG A 4 -69.35 -21.97 -43.60
C ARG A 4 -68.80 -21.09 -42.46
N SER A 5 -68.34 -19.90 -42.82
CA SER A 5 -67.82 -18.88 -41.89
C SER A 5 -68.92 -18.27 -41.01
N GLY A 6 -68.72 -18.26 -39.68
CA GLY A 6 -69.51 -17.48 -38.71
C GLY A 6 -68.75 -16.24 -38.23
N ARG A 7 -69.35 -15.06 -38.35
CA ARG A 7 -68.70 -13.75 -38.08
C ARG A 7 -69.16 -13.16 -36.74
N GLY A 8 -68.34 -13.29 -35.69
CA GLY A 8 -68.67 -12.87 -34.31
C GLY A 8 -67.72 -11.83 -33.72
N LYS A 9 -68.28 -10.67 -33.34
CA LYS A 9 -67.62 -9.45 -32.83
C LYS A 9 -66.52 -9.64 -31.76
N SER A 10 -65.36 -9.03 -32.05
CA SER A 10 -64.51 -8.22 -31.15
C SER A 10 -64.45 -8.51 -29.64
N ASN A 11 -63.23 -8.71 -29.11
CA ASN A 11 -62.74 -7.77 -28.09
C ASN A 11 -61.21 -7.59 -28.08
N LYS A 12 -60.76 -6.44 -27.57
CA LYS A 12 -59.37 -5.93 -27.66
C LYS A 12 -58.62 -6.14 -26.34
N ALA A 13 -58.02 -7.32 -26.15
CA ALA A 13 -57.22 -7.64 -24.96
C ALA A 13 -55.78 -8.03 -25.34
N LYS A 14 -54.91 -7.03 -25.50
CA LYS A 14 -53.44 -7.22 -25.59
C LYS A 14 -52.93 -7.60 -24.21
N ALA A 15 -53.11 -8.86 -23.82
CA ALA A 15 -52.65 -9.38 -22.54
C ALA A 15 -51.13 -9.13 -22.43
N GLU A 16 -50.73 -8.35 -21.43
CA GLU A 16 -49.32 -8.09 -21.21
C GLU A 16 -48.60 -9.41 -20.94
N ARG A 17 -47.51 -9.66 -21.67
CA ARG A 17 -46.37 -10.30 -21.01
C ARG A 17 -45.98 -9.34 -19.89
N LYS A 18 -46.52 -9.58 -18.69
CA LYS A 18 -46.17 -8.87 -17.46
C LYS A 18 -44.67 -9.06 -17.27
N ARG A 19 -43.90 -8.12 -17.83
CA ARG A 19 -42.44 -8.09 -17.78
C ARG A 19 -42.13 -8.14 -16.31
N LYS A 20 -41.66 -9.30 -15.83
CA LYS A 20 -41.42 -9.54 -14.40
C LYS A 20 -40.66 -8.33 -13.91
N GLU A 21 -41.28 -7.57 -13.02
CA GLU A 21 -40.68 -6.35 -12.49
C GLU A 21 -39.38 -6.82 -11.86
N GLU A 22 -38.27 -6.54 -12.54
CA GLU A 22 -36.93 -6.77 -12.03
C GLU A 22 -36.69 -5.64 -11.04
N LYS A 23 -37.45 -5.75 -9.94
CA LYS A 23 -37.50 -4.86 -8.81
C LYS A 23 -36.11 -4.93 -8.21
N SER A 24 -35.26 -4.03 -8.67
CA SER A 24 -33.83 -4.01 -8.40
C SER A 24 -33.64 -4.00 -6.90
N VAL A 25 -33.37 -5.20 -6.35
CA VAL A 25 -33.22 -5.39 -4.91
C VAL A 25 -32.07 -4.47 -4.52
N PRO A 26 -32.30 -3.47 -3.65
CA PRO A 26 -31.29 -2.48 -3.36
C PRO A 26 -30.05 -3.21 -2.81
N PRO A 27 -28.82 -2.83 -3.24
CA PRO A 27 -27.60 -3.52 -2.85
C PRO A 27 -27.53 -3.57 -1.33
N THR A 28 -27.76 -4.76 -0.79
CA THR A 28 -27.96 -5.00 0.64
C THR A 28 -26.62 -5.43 1.23
N ALA A 29 -26.23 -4.86 2.37
CA ALA A 29 -25.00 -5.26 3.04
C ALA A 29 -25.06 -6.75 3.44
N VAL A 30 -23.97 -7.47 3.22
CA VAL A 30 -23.80 -8.89 3.57
C VAL A 30 -22.48 -9.04 4.31
N ASP A 31 -22.54 -9.54 5.53
CA ASP A 31 -21.35 -9.94 6.27
C ASP A 31 -20.87 -11.30 5.72
N VAL A 32 -19.61 -11.35 5.29
CA VAL A 32 -18.92 -12.52 4.74
C VAL A 32 -17.83 -12.94 5.73
N THR A 33 -18.00 -14.10 6.35
CA THR A 33 -17.00 -14.66 7.27
C THR A 33 -15.99 -15.47 6.46
N VAL A 34 -14.71 -15.17 6.62
CA VAL A 34 -13.60 -15.85 5.96
C VAL A 34 -12.69 -16.47 7.02
N ILE A 35 -12.46 -17.77 6.94
CA ILE A 35 -11.48 -18.52 7.74
C ILE A 35 -10.12 -18.43 7.02
N THR A 36 -9.08 -17.96 7.71
CA THR A 36 -7.72 -17.86 7.17
C THR A 36 -6.98 -19.21 7.20
N PRO A 37 -5.80 -19.36 6.55
CA PRO A 37 -4.96 -20.55 6.69
C PRO A 37 -4.50 -20.82 8.14
N TYR A 38 -4.61 -19.83 9.02
CA TYR A 38 -4.24 -19.88 10.43
C TYR A 38 -5.45 -20.17 11.36
N GLU A 39 -6.58 -20.59 10.79
CA GLU A 39 -7.87 -20.84 11.46
C GLU A 39 -8.47 -19.61 12.20
N SER A 40 -7.96 -18.40 11.95
CA SER A 40 -8.58 -17.16 12.43
C SER A 40 -9.77 -16.77 11.56
N GLN A 41 -10.78 -16.14 12.16
CA GLN A 41 -11.98 -15.67 11.44
C GLN A 41 -11.92 -14.16 11.20
N LEU A 42 -12.11 -13.76 9.95
CA LEU A 42 -12.20 -12.38 9.49
C LEU A 42 -13.60 -12.12 8.94
N VAL A 43 -14.28 -11.09 9.41
CA VAL A 43 -15.60 -10.67 8.87
C VAL A 43 -15.42 -9.49 7.93
N LEU A 44 -15.71 -9.70 6.66
CA LEU A 44 -15.71 -8.69 5.61
C LEU A 44 -17.14 -8.21 5.33
N LYS A 45 -17.29 -6.94 4.94
CA LYS A 45 -18.58 -6.38 4.52
C LYS A 45 -18.62 -6.24 3.00
N GLY A 46 -19.40 -7.10 2.37
CA GLY A 46 -19.76 -6.97 0.95
C GLY A 46 -21.17 -6.40 0.79
N ILE A 47 -21.58 -6.23 -0.46
CA ILE A 47 -22.97 -5.99 -0.88
C ILE A 47 -23.51 -7.18 -1.66
N SER A 48 -24.83 -7.31 -1.72
CA SER A 48 -25.54 -8.45 -2.30
C SER A 48 -25.24 -8.75 -3.78
N THR A 49 -24.55 -7.86 -4.49
CA THR A 49 -24.12 -8.00 -5.89
C THR A 49 -22.65 -8.40 -6.05
N ASP A 50 -21.88 -8.49 -4.95
CA ASP A 50 -20.45 -8.79 -5.00
C ASP A 50 -20.19 -10.25 -5.41
N MET A 51 -19.11 -10.45 -6.16
CA MET A 51 -18.63 -11.77 -6.55
C MET A 51 -17.45 -12.21 -5.68
N ILE A 52 -17.09 -13.48 -5.76
CA ILE A 52 -15.89 -14.04 -5.10
C ILE A 52 -14.60 -13.30 -5.51
N LEU A 53 -14.54 -12.72 -6.71
CA LEU A 53 -13.47 -11.80 -7.13
C LEU A 53 -13.36 -10.56 -6.22
N ASP A 54 -14.49 -10.00 -5.78
CA ASP A 54 -14.54 -8.80 -4.96
C ASP A 54 -14.22 -9.11 -3.50
N VAL A 55 -14.61 -10.30 -3.01
CA VAL A 55 -14.12 -10.83 -1.73
C VAL A 55 -12.59 -10.98 -1.76
N LYS A 56 -12.01 -11.52 -2.84
CA LYS A 56 -10.54 -11.58 -3.01
C LYS A 56 -9.88 -10.19 -3.04
N ARG A 57 -10.54 -9.19 -3.63
CA ARG A 57 -10.06 -7.78 -3.61
C ARG A 57 -10.09 -7.19 -2.19
N LEU A 58 -11.15 -7.47 -1.41
CA LEU A 58 -11.25 -7.05 -0.01
C LEU A 58 -10.17 -7.71 0.86
N LEU A 59 -9.90 -9.01 0.68
CA LEU A 59 -8.80 -9.73 1.35
C LEU A 59 -7.43 -9.13 0.98
N ALA A 60 -7.17 -8.88 -0.30
CA ALA A 60 -5.93 -8.24 -0.75
C ALA A 60 -5.74 -6.80 -0.22
N ALA A 61 -6.79 -6.16 0.29
CA ALA A 61 -6.79 -4.83 0.91
C ALA A 61 -6.94 -4.86 2.44
N ASN A 62 -6.94 -6.03 3.08
CA ASN A 62 -7.12 -6.19 4.52
C ASN A 62 -5.77 -6.49 5.22
N VAL A 63 -5.50 -5.82 6.35
CA VAL A 63 -4.26 -5.95 7.15
C VAL A 63 -3.84 -7.41 7.36
N ASP A 64 -4.78 -8.26 7.78
CA ASP A 64 -4.52 -9.61 8.28
C ASP A 64 -4.35 -10.67 7.17
N THR A 65 -4.65 -10.29 5.91
CA THR A 65 -4.62 -11.19 4.75
C THR A 65 -3.90 -10.61 3.53
N CYS A 66 -3.39 -9.38 3.60
CA CYS A 66 -2.76 -8.67 2.48
C CYS A 66 -1.50 -9.33 1.91
N HIS A 67 -0.83 -10.21 2.68
CA HIS A 67 0.35 -10.98 2.28
C HIS A 67 0.01 -12.27 1.53
N LEU A 68 -1.23 -12.75 1.62
CA LEU A 68 -1.70 -13.93 0.89
C LEU A 68 -1.89 -13.58 -0.59
N THR A 69 -1.40 -14.44 -1.49
CA THR A 69 -1.44 -14.18 -2.94
C THR A 69 -1.97 -15.37 -3.75
N ASN A 70 -1.29 -16.52 -3.71
CA ASN A 70 -1.70 -17.71 -4.46
C ASN A 70 -2.63 -18.59 -3.63
N TYR A 71 -3.93 -18.23 -3.63
CA TYR A 71 -4.96 -18.94 -2.86
C TYR A 71 -6.29 -19.03 -3.64
N SER A 72 -7.14 -19.99 -3.26
CA SER A 72 -8.55 -20.01 -3.62
C SER A 72 -9.43 -19.86 -2.38
N LEU A 73 -10.72 -19.62 -2.63
CA LEU A 73 -11.75 -19.62 -1.60
C LEU A 73 -12.63 -20.85 -1.80
N SER A 74 -12.87 -21.63 -0.75
CA SER A 74 -13.91 -22.66 -0.71
C SER A 74 -15.07 -22.20 0.16
N HIS A 75 -16.22 -22.87 0.05
CA HIS A 75 -17.34 -22.67 0.97
C HIS A 75 -17.33 -23.77 2.02
N GLU A 76 -17.13 -23.41 3.30
CA GLU A 76 -16.83 -24.35 4.40
C GLU A 76 -17.80 -25.54 4.44
N VAL A 77 -19.12 -25.27 4.45
CA VAL A 77 -20.17 -26.30 4.55
C VAL A 77 -20.37 -27.12 3.27
N LYS A 78 -19.74 -26.74 2.14
CA LYS A 78 -19.88 -27.40 0.83
C LYS A 78 -18.58 -28.02 0.32
N GLY A 79 -17.43 -27.73 0.91
CA GLY A 79 -16.10 -28.20 0.52
C GLY A 79 -15.59 -27.72 -0.85
N HIS A 80 -16.47 -27.34 -1.78
CA HIS A 80 -16.09 -26.98 -3.14
C HIS A 80 -15.34 -25.63 -3.22
N ARG A 81 -14.25 -25.65 -3.99
CA ARG A 81 -13.52 -24.47 -4.49
C ARG A 81 -14.45 -23.59 -5.34
N LEU A 82 -14.48 -22.30 -5.03
CA LEU A 82 -15.39 -21.34 -5.64
C LEU A 82 -14.73 -20.64 -6.83
N HIS A 83 -15.52 -20.36 -7.85
CA HIS A 83 -15.09 -19.59 -9.02
C HIS A 83 -15.34 -18.09 -8.80
N ASP A 84 -14.46 -17.25 -9.36
CA ASP A 84 -14.43 -15.80 -9.14
C ASP A 84 -15.72 -15.05 -9.52
N ARG A 85 -16.58 -15.66 -10.35
CA ARG A 85 -17.89 -15.14 -10.77
C ARG A 85 -19.09 -15.60 -9.92
N VAL A 86 -18.87 -16.33 -8.83
CA VAL A 86 -19.95 -16.74 -7.92
C VAL A 86 -20.37 -15.55 -7.06
N GLU A 87 -21.66 -15.21 -7.07
CA GLU A 87 -22.24 -14.15 -6.23
C GLU A 87 -22.32 -14.59 -4.75
N ILE A 88 -21.96 -13.71 -3.82
CA ILE A 88 -21.95 -14.05 -2.38
C ILE A 88 -23.35 -14.41 -1.84
N VAL A 89 -24.43 -13.89 -2.42
CA VAL A 89 -25.81 -14.20 -2.01
C VAL A 89 -26.24 -15.66 -2.28
N SER A 90 -25.54 -16.37 -3.17
CA SER A 90 -25.75 -17.80 -3.44
C SER A 90 -25.12 -18.72 -2.37
N LEU A 91 -24.27 -18.14 -1.51
CA LEU A 91 -23.46 -18.80 -0.51
C LEU A 91 -24.04 -18.50 0.87
N LYS A 92 -25.11 -19.19 1.27
CA LYS A 92 -25.73 -19.03 2.58
C LYS A 92 -25.50 -20.28 3.46
N PRO A 93 -24.95 -20.14 4.68
CA PRO A 93 -24.35 -18.92 5.25
C PRO A 93 -23.08 -18.49 4.48
N CYS A 94 -22.73 -17.21 4.52
CA CYS A 94 -21.58 -16.65 3.80
C CYS A 94 -20.24 -16.97 4.50
N LEU A 95 -19.98 -18.27 4.70
CA LEU A 95 -18.81 -18.80 5.39
C LEU A 95 -17.84 -19.43 4.38
N LEU A 96 -16.70 -18.77 4.19
CA LEU A 96 -15.65 -19.12 3.25
C LEU A 96 -14.39 -19.55 3.98
N LYS A 97 -13.56 -20.37 3.34
CA LYS A 97 -12.22 -20.71 3.83
C LYS A 97 -11.17 -20.45 2.76
N ILE A 98 -10.06 -19.83 3.16
CA ILE A 98 -8.88 -19.64 2.32
C ILE A 98 -8.15 -20.99 2.23
N ILE A 99 -7.88 -21.43 1.01
CA ILE A 99 -7.02 -22.58 0.72
C ILE A 99 -5.81 -22.05 -0.03
N GLU A 100 -4.63 -22.23 0.55
CA GLU A 100 -3.36 -21.92 -0.11
C GLU A 100 -3.12 -22.90 -1.27
N GLU A 101 -2.80 -22.38 -2.44
CA GLU A 101 -2.68 -23.16 -3.68
C GLU A 101 -1.20 -23.33 -4.05
N ASP A 102 -0.85 -24.49 -4.62
CA ASP A 102 0.51 -24.70 -5.13
C ASP A 102 0.86 -23.63 -6.18
N TYR A 103 2.09 -23.12 -6.13
CA TYR A 103 2.62 -22.27 -7.19
C TYR A 103 2.82 -23.15 -8.42
N THR A 104 2.24 -22.74 -9.56
CA THR A 104 2.33 -23.45 -10.84
C THR A 104 3.39 -22.83 -11.74
N GLU A 105 3.63 -21.52 -11.61
CA GLU A 105 4.63 -20.77 -12.36
C GLU A 105 5.57 -20.00 -11.43
N GLU A 106 6.83 -19.83 -11.85
CA GLU A 106 7.76 -18.87 -11.25
C GLU A 106 7.14 -17.47 -11.13
N SER A 107 6.34 -17.07 -12.12
CA SER A 107 5.68 -15.75 -12.19
C SER A 107 4.88 -15.40 -10.93
N GLN A 108 4.23 -16.40 -10.33
CA GLN A 108 3.42 -16.30 -9.11
C GLN A 108 4.30 -16.18 -7.86
N ALA A 109 5.37 -16.97 -7.77
CA ALA A 109 6.33 -16.89 -6.66
C ALA A 109 7.09 -15.54 -6.67
N VAL A 110 7.48 -15.05 -7.86
CA VAL A 110 8.05 -13.70 -8.04
C VAL A 110 7.02 -12.61 -7.69
N ALA A 111 5.73 -12.83 -7.97
CA ALA A 111 4.66 -11.90 -7.55
C ALA A 111 4.50 -11.86 -6.03
N HIS A 112 4.61 -12.99 -5.33
CA HIS A 112 4.61 -13.02 -3.86
C HIS A 112 5.80 -12.26 -3.26
N VAL A 113 7.01 -12.47 -3.78
CA VAL A 113 8.21 -11.73 -3.32
C VAL A 113 8.08 -10.23 -3.60
N ARG A 114 7.50 -9.83 -4.75
CA ARG A 114 7.15 -8.41 -5.01
C ARG A 114 6.12 -7.89 -4.02
N ARG A 115 5.07 -8.65 -3.72
CA ARG A 115 4.03 -8.24 -2.76
C ARG A 115 4.59 -7.97 -1.36
N LEU A 116 5.56 -8.76 -0.90
CA LEU A 116 6.30 -8.47 0.34
C LEU A 116 7.06 -7.14 0.26
N LEU A 117 7.72 -6.84 -0.87
CA LEU A 117 8.41 -5.56 -1.07
C LEU A 117 7.43 -4.37 -1.13
N ASP A 118 6.26 -4.53 -1.75
CA ASP A 118 5.19 -3.53 -1.78
C ASP A 118 4.67 -3.23 -0.37
N ILE A 119 4.48 -4.27 0.46
CA ILE A 119 4.04 -4.15 1.86
C ILE A 119 5.04 -3.35 2.70
N VAL A 120 6.35 -3.52 2.52
CA VAL A 120 7.38 -2.80 3.29
C VAL A 120 7.84 -1.48 2.65
N ALA A 121 7.35 -1.13 1.46
CA ALA A 121 7.84 0.00 0.66
C ALA A 121 7.83 1.35 1.41
N CYS A 122 6.79 1.60 2.21
CA CYS A 122 6.66 2.81 3.03
C CYS A 122 7.74 2.96 4.11
N THR A 123 8.41 1.87 4.53
CA THR A 123 9.51 1.93 5.50
C THR A 123 10.90 1.99 4.85
N THR A 124 11.05 1.43 3.64
CA THR A 124 12.36 1.35 2.96
C THR A 124 12.71 2.61 2.16
N ARG A 125 11.71 3.39 1.72
CA ARG A 125 11.93 4.60 0.89
C ARG A 125 12.41 5.82 1.66
N PHE A 126 12.11 5.90 2.95
CA PHE A 126 12.32 7.09 3.78
C PHE A 126 13.31 6.89 4.93
N SER A 127 13.95 5.73 5.05
CA SER A 127 15.10 5.58 5.94
C SER A 127 16.19 6.56 5.50
N THR A 128 16.31 7.69 6.18
CA THR A 128 17.30 8.71 5.86
C THR A 128 18.67 8.04 6.00
N LYS A 129 19.43 7.98 4.90
CA LYS A 129 20.83 7.53 4.96
C LYS A 129 21.54 8.50 5.87
N SER A 130 21.75 8.09 7.14
CA SER A 130 22.17 8.96 8.24
C SER A 130 23.24 9.91 7.74
N ARG A 131 22.87 11.19 7.62
CA ARG A 131 23.70 12.23 7.03
C ARG A 131 24.80 12.53 8.02
N ARG A 132 25.83 11.67 8.03
CA ARG A 132 27.01 11.75 8.90
C ARG A 132 27.42 13.22 8.97
N PRO A 133 27.47 13.83 10.16
CA PRO A 133 28.02 15.17 10.29
C PRO A 133 29.45 15.15 9.74
N SER A 134 29.64 15.79 8.59
CA SER A 134 30.97 16.03 8.05
C SER A 134 31.70 16.91 9.06
N PRO A 135 32.81 16.47 9.68
CA PRO A 135 33.48 17.24 10.70
C PRO A 135 34.00 18.54 10.07
N SER A 136 33.37 19.66 10.42
CA SER A 136 33.75 20.99 9.95
C SER A 136 35.00 21.45 10.69
N THR A 137 36.15 20.91 10.32
CA THR A 137 37.45 21.26 10.90
C THR A 137 37.86 22.67 10.48
N SER A 138 37.41 23.66 11.25
CA SER A 138 37.89 25.05 11.18
C SER A 138 39.33 25.12 11.68
N GLN A 139 40.27 25.20 10.74
CA GLN A 139 41.70 25.40 11.00
C GLN A 139 42.25 26.53 10.10
N PRO A 140 42.80 27.62 10.67
CA PRO A 140 43.18 28.79 9.89
C PRO A 140 44.57 28.61 9.26
N LYS A 141 44.63 28.48 7.93
CA LYS A 141 45.90 28.52 7.19
C LYS A 141 46.29 29.94 6.80
N ARG A 142 47.11 30.58 7.64
CA ARG A 142 47.99 31.68 7.18
C ARG A 142 49.01 31.12 6.20
N SER A 143 49.16 31.74 5.03
CA SER A 143 50.30 31.54 4.14
C SER A 143 50.83 32.91 3.70
N ASN A 144 52.15 33.02 3.55
CA ASN A 144 52.84 34.32 3.43
C ASN A 144 53.84 34.29 2.26
N SER A 145 53.49 34.98 1.18
CA SER A 145 54.37 35.35 0.06
C SER A 145 53.55 36.32 -0.82
N SER A 146 53.95 37.50 -1.31
CA SER A 146 55.16 38.35 -1.33
C SER A 146 55.44 38.78 -2.78
N ARG A 147 55.41 40.10 -3.01
CA ARG A 147 55.90 40.84 -4.20
C ARG A 147 55.39 40.44 -5.59
N SER A 148 54.60 41.34 -6.20
CA SER A 148 55.10 42.21 -7.30
C SER A 148 54.21 43.46 -7.49
N PRO A 149 54.68 44.57 -8.12
CA PRO A 149 54.21 45.91 -7.75
C PRO A 149 53.86 46.89 -8.90
N ARG A 150 53.27 48.05 -8.53
CA ARG A 150 53.02 49.27 -9.37
C ARG A 150 51.88 49.07 -10.41
N THR A 151 51.06 50.05 -10.81
CA THR A 151 50.89 51.52 -10.54
C THR A 151 49.44 51.92 -10.94
N SER A 152 48.86 53.13 -10.78
CA SER A 152 49.31 54.45 -10.27
C SER A 152 48.11 55.40 -10.01
N THR A 153 48.11 56.09 -8.85
CA THR A 153 47.58 57.48 -8.63
C THR A 153 46.04 57.74 -8.76
N PRO A 154 45.50 58.88 -8.27
CA PRO A 154 44.21 58.86 -7.54
C PRO A 154 43.12 59.85 -8.01
N ALA A 155 41.92 59.79 -7.42
CA ALA A 155 41.07 60.96 -7.10
C ALA A 155 39.90 60.64 -6.15
N THR A 156 39.57 61.60 -5.29
CA THR A 156 38.39 61.76 -4.40
C THR A 156 37.61 63.03 -4.83
N PRO A 157 36.48 63.45 -4.22
CA PRO A 157 35.28 62.77 -3.65
C PRO A 157 33.97 63.45 -4.19
N LEU A 158 32.87 63.48 -3.40
CA LEU A 158 31.67 64.39 -3.52
C LEU A 158 30.66 64.07 -4.66
N SER A 159 29.38 64.48 -4.63
CA SER A 159 28.36 64.65 -3.54
C SER A 159 26.98 64.99 -4.16
N ASP A 160 25.88 64.65 -3.45
CA ASP A 160 24.51 65.26 -3.49
C ASP A 160 23.73 65.24 -4.86
N ASP A 161 22.40 65.31 -5.01
CA ASP A 161 21.21 65.34 -4.11
C ASP A 161 19.93 64.84 -4.88
N ALA A 162 18.73 65.02 -4.31
CA ALA A 162 17.38 65.14 -4.93
C ALA A 162 16.42 63.92 -5.02
N ALA A 163 15.86 63.55 -3.85
CA ALA A 163 14.41 63.48 -3.51
C ALA A 163 13.28 62.97 -4.46
N SER A 164 12.49 62.01 -3.95
CA SER A 164 10.99 61.90 -3.96
C SER A 164 10.60 60.61 -3.21
N ASP A 165 9.89 60.60 -2.06
CA ASP A 165 8.45 60.84 -1.83
C ASP A 165 7.51 59.91 -2.66
N THR A 166 6.50 59.20 -2.10
CA THR A 166 5.78 59.33 -0.79
C THR A 166 5.28 58.00 -0.15
N THR A 167 5.19 57.99 1.21
CA THR A 167 4.02 57.64 2.10
C THR A 167 3.12 56.44 1.72
N SER A 168 3.04 55.31 2.46
CA SER A 168 2.41 55.04 3.80
C SER A 168 0.89 55.40 3.87
N VAL A 169 0.00 54.91 4.76
CA VAL A 169 0.02 54.30 6.13
C VAL A 169 -1.19 53.32 6.22
N SER A 170 -1.58 52.58 7.28
CA SER A 170 -1.14 52.32 8.69
C SER A 170 -1.72 50.94 9.16
N ALA A 171 -1.82 50.69 10.48
CA ALA A 171 -2.58 49.59 11.13
C ALA A 171 -3.43 50.15 12.31
N ALA A 172 -4.53 49.47 12.69
CA ALA A 172 -5.36 49.64 13.92
C ALA A 172 -6.72 48.91 13.73
N MET A 173 -7.39 48.22 14.67
CA MET A 173 -7.10 47.47 15.93
C MET A 173 -8.03 46.20 15.90
N SER A 174 -8.36 45.37 16.90
CA SER A 174 -8.21 45.27 18.37
C SER A 174 -8.22 43.75 18.74
N GLU A 175 -7.46 43.23 19.71
CA GLU A 175 -7.70 43.13 21.18
C GLU A 175 -8.47 41.88 21.67
N SER A 176 -7.89 41.20 22.68
CA SER A 176 -8.52 40.23 23.61
C SER A 176 -9.04 38.87 23.11
N MET A 177 -8.12 37.99 22.70
CA MET A 177 -8.10 36.60 23.20
C MET A 177 -6.66 36.11 23.32
N ASP A 178 -6.10 36.16 24.53
CA ASP A 178 -4.75 35.65 24.82
C ASP A 178 -4.78 34.12 25.00
N MET A 179 -4.99 33.44 23.88
CA MET A 179 -4.88 31.98 23.80
C MET A 179 -3.41 31.62 23.65
N GLU A 180 -2.67 31.53 24.76
CA GLU A 180 -1.33 30.93 24.76
C GLU A 180 -1.39 29.59 24.02
N ALA A 181 -0.51 29.42 23.04
CA ALA A 181 -0.39 28.16 22.33
C ALA A 181 0.27 27.12 23.25
N ILE A 182 -0.55 26.43 24.05
CA ILE A 182 -0.17 25.40 25.05
C ILE A 182 0.80 24.34 24.45
N HIS A 183 0.76 24.16 23.13
CA HIS A 183 1.79 23.50 22.35
C HIS A 183 2.32 24.43 21.27
N PRO A 184 3.65 24.49 21.03
CA PRO A 184 4.22 25.30 19.97
C PRO A 184 3.68 24.85 18.62
N THR A 185 3.39 25.80 17.73
CA THR A 185 2.86 25.53 16.38
C THR A 185 3.76 24.50 15.66
N PRO A 186 3.27 23.27 15.38
CA PRO A 186 4.11 22.19 14.88
C PRO A 186 4.65 22.56 13.51
N LYS A 187 5.97 22.39 13.30
CA LYS A 187 6.58 22.81 12.03
C LYS A 187 6.13 21.86 10.93
N LEU A 188 5.89 22.41 9.74
CA LEU A 188 5.58 21.60 8.55
C LEU A 188 6.70 20.59 8.22
N SER A 189 7.95 20.87 8.61
CA SER A 189 9.05 19.90 8.57
C SER A 189 8.86 18.74 9.55
N GLU A 190 8.45 19.01 10.80
CA GLU A 190 8.22 17.97 11.83
C GLU A 190 7.02 17.09 11.47
N PHE A 191 6.00 17.67 10.84
CA PHE A 191 4.89 16.95 10.22
C PHE A 191 5.39 16.00 9.11
N TYR A 192 6.15 16.49 8.12
CA TYR A 192 6.67 15.64 7.06
C TYR A 192 7.72 14.63 7.54
N ASP A 193 8.53 14.94 8.56
CA ASP A 193 9.46 14.01 9.18
C ASP A 193 8.72 12.88 9.92
N PHE A 194 7.57 13.15 10.56
CA PHE A 194 6.70 12.11 11.11
C PHE A 194 6.12 11.22 10.00
N PHE A 195 5.52 11.80 8.95
CA PHE A 195 4.99 11.07 7.79
C PHE A 195 6.08 10.43 6.90
N SER A 196 7.36 10.73 7.13
CA SER A 196 8.47 9.99 6.54
C SER A 196 8.68 8.63 7.21
N PHE A 197 8.16 8.38 8.41
CA PHE A 197 8.44 7.15 9.17
C PHE A 197 9.94 6.84 9.38
N SER A 198 10.83 7.83 9.25
CA SER A 198 12.29 7.66 9.34
C SER A 198 12.80 7.18 10.71
N HIS A 199 11.92 7.15 11.72
CA HIS A 199 12.13 6.56 13.04
C HIS A 199 11.89 5.03 13.08
N LEU A 200 11.32 4.42 12.04
CA LEU A 200 11.09 2.99 11.92
C LEU A 200 12.26 2.28 11.24
N SER A 201 12.63 1.09 11.74
CA SER A 201 13.58 0.21 11.06
C SER A 201 12.83 -0.61 10.01
N PRO A 202 13.18 -0.52 8.71
CA PRO A 202 12.49 -1.29 7.67
C PRO A 202 12.66 -2.81 7.90
N PRO A 203 11.60 -3.64 7.77
CA PRO A 203 11.68 -5.08 8.00
C PRO A 203 12.71 -5.79 7.11
N ILE A 204 12.93 -5.25 5.91
CA ILE A 204 13.88 -5.71 4.91
C ILE A 204 14.90 -4.58 4.66
N LEU A 205 16.16 -4.87 4.90
CA LEU A 205 17.31 -3.98 4.64
C LEU A 205 17.90 -4.16 3.25
N ASP A 206 17.80 -5.38 2.70
CA ASP A 206 18.26 -5.76 1.36
C ASP A 206 17.51 -7.03 0.90
N LEU A 207 17.24 -7.15 -0.39
CA LEU A 207 16.70 -8.38 -1.00
C LEU A 207 17.26 -8.51 -2.42
N ARG A 208 17.96 -9.62 -2.68
CA ARG A 208 18.64 -9.89 -3.94
C ARG A 208 18.39 -11.32 -4.40
N ARG A 209 17.84 -11.50 -5.61
CA ARG A 209 17.79 -12.80 -6.30
C ARG A 209 19.22 -13.30 -6.54
N CYS A 210 19.49 -14.54 -6.20
CA CYS A 210 20.75 -15.20 -6.52
C CYS A 210 20.78 -15.52 -8.02
N SER A 211 21.91 -15.24 -8.67
CA SER A 211 22.15 -15.68 -10.04
C SER A 211 22.65 -17.12 -10.03
N GLU A 212 22.15 -17.94 -10.94
CA GLU A 212 22.45 -19.38 -11.03
C GLU A 212 23.84 -19.69 -11.59
N VAL A 213 24.63 -18.66 -11.91
CA VAL A 213 26.00 -18.81 -12.43
C VAL A 213 26.96 -19.24 -11.31
N LYS A 214 26.95 -20.55 -11.03
CA LYS A 214 28.02 -21.30 -10.38
C LYS A 214 28.20 -22.65 -11.06
N ASP A 215 29.07 -22.66 -12.07
CA ASP A 215 29.84 -23.81 -12.56
C ASP A 215 29.12 -25.18 -12.61
N GLY A 216 28.16 -25.30 -13.53
CA GLY A 216 27.85 -26.59 -14.18
C GLY A 216 26.91 -27.57 -13.46
N GLU A 217 26.38 -27.23 -12.28
CA GLU A 217 25.42 -28.08 -11.55
C GLU A 217 24.10 -27.34 -11.32
N GLU A 218 22.98 -27.93 -11.77
CA GLU A 218 21.62 -27.43 -11.50
C GLU A 218 21.29 -27.61 -10.00
N SER A 219 21.75 -26.67 -9.18
CA SER A 219 21.67 -26.76 -7.71
C SER A 219 20.25 -26.62 -7.11
N LEU A 220 19.24 -26.37 -7.95
CA LEU A 220 17.83 -26.30 -7.58
C LEU A 220 17.16 -27.68 -7.74
N ARG A 221 16.31 -28.04 -6.79
CA ARG A 221 15.62 -29.34 -6.77
C ARG A 221 14.43 -29.35 -7.74
N PRO A 222 13.98 -30.52 -8.20
CA PRO A 222 12.74 -30.62 -8.96
C PRO A 222 11.55 -29.99 -8.20
N GLY A 223 10.99 -28.91 -8.75
CA GLY A 223 9.93 -28.11 -8.12
C GLY A 223 10.39 -26.82 -7.41
N ASP A 224 11.69 -26.53 -7.36
CA ASP A 224 12.21 -25.19 -7.06
C ASP A 224 12.10 -24.28 -8.30
N TYR A 225 12.03 -22.96 -8.09
CA TYR A 225 11.96 -21.93 -9.14
C TYR A 225 13.15 -20.99 -9.15
N PHE A 226 13.55 -20.47 -8.00
CA PHE A 226 14.68 -19.56 -7.86
C PHE A 226 15.12 -19.42 -6.40
N GLU A 227 16.36 -18.99 -6.22
CA GLU A 227 16.89 -18.62 -4.91
C GLU A 227 17.03 -17.10 -4.76
N PHE A 228 16.83 -16.59 -3.55
CA PHE A 228 17.14 -15.23 -3.17
C PHE A 228 17.75 -15.15 -1.77
N GLN A 229 18.45 -14.05 -1.51
CA GLN A 229 18.89 -13.68 -0.18
C GLN A 229 18.13 -12.45 0.29
N VAL A 230 17.67 -12.49 1.54
CA VAL A 230 16.98 -11.37 2.20
C VAL A 230 17.70 -11.04 3.50
N LYS A 231 18.02 -9.77 3.68
CA LYS A 231 18.61 -9.22 4.90
C LYS A 231 17.51 -8.51 5.68
N ILE A 232 17.14 -9.05 6.83
CA ILE A 232 16.05 -8.49 7.66
C ILE A 232 16.56 -7.43 8.65
N CYS A 233 15.64 -6.68 9.26
CA CYS A 233 15.88 -5.54 10.16
C CYS A 233 16.98 -5.73 11.24
N ASN A 234 17.14 -6.95 11.78
CA ASN A 234 18.19 -7.26 12.77
C ASN A 234 19.57 -7.56 12.16
N GLY A 235 19.75 -7.34 10.86
CA GLY A 235 21.00 -7.57 10.12
C GLY A 235 21.23 -9.02 9.65
N LYS A 236 20.42 -9.99 10.11
CA LYS A 236 20.50 -11.41 9.70
C LYS A 236 20.25 -11.55 8.20
N LEU A 237 21.18 -12.18 7.50
CA LEU A 237 21.05 -12.58 6.11
C LEU A 237 20.47 -14.01 6.05
N ILE A 238 19.42 -14.22 5.26
CA ILE A 238 18.70 -15.49 5.13
C ILE A 238 18.68 -15.86 3.64
N LYS A 239 19.07 -17.11 3.34
CA LYS A 239 19.04 -17.71 1.99
C LYS A 239 17.75 -18.51 1.85
N VAL A 240 16.90 -18.13 0.90
CA VAL A 240 15.54 -18.64 0.72
C VAL A 240 15.35 -19.11 -0.72
N VAL A 241 14.81 -20.32 -0.88
CA VAL A 241 14.39 -20.84 -2.19
C VAL A 241 12.88 -20.73 -2.30
N ALA A 242 12.41 -20.31 -3.48
CA ALA A 242 11.03 -20.33 -3.91
C ALA A 242 10.74 -21.62 -4.68
N SER A 243 9.59 -22.24 -4.44
CA SER A 243 9.20 -23.55 -4.98
C SER A 243 7.70 -23.66 -5.21
N VAL A 244 7.26 -24.74 -5.87
CA VAL A 244 5.84 -25.15 -6.01
C VAL A 244 5.12 -25.14 -4.65
N LYS A 245 5.81 -25.50 -3.56
CA LYS A 245 5.29 -25.57 -2.19
C LYS A 245 5.63 -24.34 -1.34
N GLY A 246 5.77 -23.17 -1.97
CA GLY A 246 6.10 -21.92 -1.30
C GLY A 246 7.59 -21.77 -1.04
N PHE A 247 7.96 -21.25 0.13
CA PHE A 247 9.30 -20.74 0.41
C PHE A 247 9.97 -21.50 1.55
N TYR A 248 11.26 -21.80 1.42
CA TYR A 248 12.01 -22.49 2.48
C TYR A 248 13.45 -22.01 2.64
N THR A 249 14.05 -22.24 3.82
CA THR A 249 15.43 -21.86 4.12
C THR A 249 16.47 -22.89 3.70
N VAL A 250 17.56 -22.40 3.10
CA VAL A 250 18.74 -23.20 2.78
C VAL A 250 19.79 -23.05 3.89
N GLY A 251 20.01 -24.10 4.69
CA GLY A 251 21.03 -24.13 5.73
C GLY A 251 20.78 -25.16 6.83
N LYS A 252 21.42 -24.97 8.00
CA LYS A 252 21.37 -25.89 9.16
C LYS A 252 19.97 -26.08 9.78
N GLN A 253 19.04 -25.15 9.56
CA GLN A 253 17.66 -25.26 9.98
C GLN A 253 16.78 -25.09 8.75
N PHE A 254 16.11 -26.18 8.36
CA PHE A 254 15.06 -26.16 7.36
C PHE A 254 13.77 -25.66 8.01
N SER A 255 13.19 -24.62 7.42
CA SER A 255 11.87 -24.11 7.74
C SER A 255 11.20 -23.79 6.41
N GLN A 256 9.90 -24.08 6.31
CA GLN A 256 9.11 -23.90 5.09
C GLN A 256 7.77 -23.26 5.45
N SER A 257 7.28 -22.36 4.61
CA SER A 257 5.95 -21.75 4.74
C SER A 257 5.45 -21.33 3.35
N HIS A 258 4.13 -21.27 3.15
CA HIS A 258 3.57 -20.86 1.86
C HIS A 258 3.85 -19.38 1.55
N SER A 259 3.83 -18.53 2.59
CA SER A 259 4.25 -17.13 2.50
C SER A 259 5.69 -16.89 2.94
N VAL A 260 6.35 -15.94 2.25
CA VAL A 260 7.64 -15.38 2.66
C VAL A 260 7.50 -14.62 3.99
N VAL A 261 6.34 -14.00 4.26
CA VAL A 261 6.08 -13.28 5.52
C VAL A 261 6.17 -14.25 6.69
N ASP A 262 5.39 -15.34 6.65
CA ASP A 262 5.32 -16.35 7.70
C ASP A 262 6.68 -17.01 7.94
N LEU A 263 7.40 -17.35 6.87
CA LEU A 263 8.76 -17.88 6.94
C LEU A 263 9.68 -16.92 7.71
N LEU A 264 9.66 -15.63 7.39
CA LEU A 264 10.52 -14.62 8.04
C LEU A 264 10.07 -14.26 9.47
N GLN A 265 8.76 -14.31 9.77
CA GLN A 265 8.23 -14.17 11.13
C GLN A 265 8.72 -15.32 12.03
N ASN A 266 8.57 -16.57 11.57
CA ASN A 266 9.03 -17.78 12.25
C ASN A 266 10.54 -17.75 12.52
N LEU A 267 11.32 -17.15 11.62
CA LEU A 267 12.79 -17.06 11.72
C LEU A 267 13.30 -15.83 12.50
N SER A 268 12.43 -14.88 12.87
CA SER A 268 12.82 -13.64 13.58
C SER A 268 11.65 -12.87 14.19
N ARG A 269 11.57 -12.83 15.53
CA ARG A 269 10.66 -11.92 16.27
C ARG A 269 10.88 -10.44 15.93
N ALA A 270 12.11 -10.04 15.61
CA ALA A 270 12.40 -8.66 15.21
C ALA A 270 11.76 -8.31 13.85
N PHE A 271 11.67 -9.29 12.93
CA PHE A 271 10.93 -9.12 11.67
C PHE A 271 9.42 -9.11 11.93
N ALA A 272 8.90 -10.03 12.75
CA ALA A 272 7.49 -10.08 13.10
C ALA A 272 6.96 -8.75 13.67
N ASN A 273 7.68 -8.15 14.61
CA ASN A 273 7.29 -6.86 15.19
C ASN A 273 7.33 -5.72 14.14
N SER A 274 8.32 -5.71 13.23
CA SER A 274 8.46 -4.64 12.23
C SER A 274 7.49 -4.79 11.05
N ILE A 275 7.14 -6.02 10.64
CA ILE A 275 6.20 -6.24 9.54
C ILE A 275 4.76 -5.89 9.94
N ILE A 276 4.32 -6.23 11.15
CA ILE A 276 2.99 -5.83 11.68
C ILE A 276 2.85 -4.30 11.67
N SER A 277 3.86 -3.62 12.22
CA SER A 277 3.98 -2.16 12.19
C SER A 277 3.89 -1.61 10.75
N SER A 278 4.65 -2.19 9.81
CA SER A 278 4.67 -1.76 8.40
C SER A 278 3.32 -1.92 7.70
N VAL A 279 2.59 -3.01 7.93
CA VAL A 279 1.27 -3.25 7.32
C VAL A 279 0.24 -2.26 7.85
N ILE A 280 0.22 -2.01 9.16
CA ILE A 280 -0.67 -1.02 9.79
C ILE A 280 -0.38 0.37 9.20
N PHE A 281 0.89 0.80 9.17
CA PHE A 281 1.25 2.11 8.62
C PHE A 281 0.99 2.21 7.10
N LEU A 282 1.16 1.16 6.31
CA LEU A 282 0.76 1.16 4.90
C LEU A 282 -0.75 1.34 4.74
N MET A 283 -1.56 0.65 5.54
CA MET A 283 -3.01 0.73 5.48
C MET A 283 -3.55 2.07 6.00
N ASP A 284 -2.97 2.63 7.06
CA ASP A 284 -3.31 3.98 7.50
C ASP A 284 -2.79 5.06 6.53
N PHE A 285 -1.62 4.89 5.89
CA PHE A 285 -1.17 5.79 4.82
C PHE A 285 -2.12 5.75 3.61
N VAL A 286 -2.54 4.55 3.16
CA VAL A 286 -3.52 4.39 2.08
C VAL A 286 -4.89 4.95 2.48
N ARG A 287 -5.32 4.78 3.74
CA ARG A 287 -6.56 5.34 4.27
C ARG A 287 -6.50 6.87 4.35
N ILE A 288 -5.41 7.45 4.87
CA ILE A 288 -5.20 8.90 4.97
C ILE A 288 -5.10 9.53 3.58
N HIS A 289 -4.36 8.92 2.65
CA HIS A 289 -4.25 9.40 1.27
C HIS A 289 -5.57 9.24 0.49
N GLY A 290 -6.31 8.15 0.74
CA GLY A 290 -7.67 7.94 0.20
C GLY A 290 -8.67 8.96 0.75
N LEU A 291 -8.63 9.24 2.06
CA LEU A 291 -9.41 10.30 2.70
C LEU A 291 -9.01 11.69 2.20
N PHE A 292 -7.72 11.95 1.97
CA PHE A 292 -7.23 13.22 1.43
C PHE A 292 -7.71 13.45 -0.01
N LEU A 293 -7.60 12.43 -0.88
CA LEU A 293 -8.15 12.46 -2.24
C LEU A 293 -9.68 12.60 -2.24
N HIS A 294 -10.37 11.92 -1.31
CA HIS A 294 -11.82 12.05 -1.14
C HIS A 294 -12.20 13.46 -0.66
N LEU A 295 -11.47 14.03 0.32
CA LEU A 295 -11.67 15.38 0.82
C LEU A 295 -11.43 16.43 -0.27
N LEU A 296 -10.35 16.29 -1.07
CA LEU A 296 -10.10 17.14 -2.24
C LEU A 296 -11.25 17.07 -3.25
N ARG A 297 -11.76 15.87 -3.52
CA ARG A 297 -12.86 15.64 -4.47
C ARG A 297 -14.19 16.22 -3.96
N THR A 298 -14.48 16.05 -2.67
CA THR A 298 -15.66 16.62 -2.01
C THR A 298 -15.57 18.14 -1.97
N LEU A 299 -14.42 18.71 -1.60
CA LEU A 299 -14.17 20.15 -1.63
C LEU A 299 -14.36 20.72 -3.06
N HIS A 300 -13.78 20.08 -4.07
CA HIS A 300 -13.96 20.46 -5.48
C HIS A 300 -15.43 20.37 -5.92
N GLN A 301 -16.22 19.45 -5.37
CA GLN A 301 -17.67 19.37 -5.65
C GLN A 301 -18.47 20.44 -4.88
N THR A 302 -18.09 20.80 -3.65
CA THR A 302 -18.76 21.85 -2.86
C THR A 302 -18.40 23.27 -3.29
N PHE A 303 -17.28 23.49 -3.98
CA PHE A 303 -16.90 24.81 -4.51
C PHE A 303 -17.37 25.09 -5.95
N HIS A 304 -17.84 24.08 -6.69
CA HIS A 304 -18.36 24.26 -8.05
C HIS A 304 -19.78 24.89 -8.20
N PRO A 305 -20.67 24.97 -7.19
CA PRO A 305 -21.99 25.60 -7.35
C PRO A 305 -22.02 27.11 -7.03
N CYS A 306 -20.86 27.76 -6.90
CA CYS A 306 -20.72 29.17 -6.52
C CYS A 306 -19.96 30.03 -7.55
N LEU A 307 -19.95 29.60 -8.82
CA LEU A 307 -19.47 30.33 -10.01
C LEU A 307 -20.47 30.15 -11.16
#